data_AF-A0A3N5F131-F1
#
_entry.id   AF-A0A3N5F131-F1
#
_cell.length_a   1.000
_cell.length_b   1.000
_cell.length_c   1.000
_cell.angle_alpha   90.00
_cell.angle_beta   90.00
_cell.angle_gamma   90.00
#
_symmetry.space_group_name_H-M   'P 1'
#
loop_
_entity.id
_entity.type
_entity.pdbx_description
1 polymer ?
#
loop_
_entity_poly.entity_id
_entity_poly.type
_entity_poly.pdbx_seq_one_letter_code
_entity_poly.pdbx_strand_id
1 'polypeptide(L)'
;MDLLGRMHRRAAFLGLRLLGALAGQEAVPDDVRRLVPAHPERRAGGVGSELLHDARGVVAVLEAARGDEPHDDGPHQTQHERDLSHIPSLPRKSRETNRLGRLYPCMTVALLAVAALLFQQADRPPYKTPYRIVNAHHHWLAPNEDALRVQIEVMDAVGIAAAVNLDGGLKDGSLKAWIELERKHPGRFVTFVKFTEKDFERVGEPGFFESLVQDVELAAKLGARGVKVWKDLGMVIKDISGTLLQVDDPRLDPFWARCGELGLPVMIHTADPKDFWDPITYDNPLYGARKDEDQLHRFPGMPSWEALIEQRDNVVRKHP
;
A
#
# COMPACT_ATOMS: atom_id res chain seq x y z
N MET A 1 -34.35 -18.72 -44.46
CA MET A 1 -32.89 -18.48 -44.54
C MET A 1 -32.74 -16.97 -44.74
N ASP A 2 -32.08 -16.14 -43.93
CA ASP A 2 -30.89 -16.36 -43.10
C ASP A 2 -30.83 -15.28 -42.00
N LEU A 3 -31.23 -15.64 -40.77
CA LEU A 3 -30.99 -14.86 -39.54
C LEU A 3 -29.89 -15.55 -38.70
N LEU A 4 -29.83 -16.89 -38.74
CA LEU A 4 -28.76 -17.68 -38.12
C LEU A 4 -27.39 -17.47 -38.80
N GLY A 5 -27.30 -17.35 -40.13
CA GLY A 5 -26.04 -17.12 -40.83
C GLY A 5 -25.49 -15.69 -40.72
N ARG A 6 -26.30 -14.73 -40.26
CA ARG A 6 -25.84 -13.38 -39.88
C ARG A 6 -25.32 -13.31 -38.44
N MET A 7 -25.84 -14.14 -37.54
CA MET A 7 -25.32 -14.27 -36.17
C MET A 7 -24.01 -15.06 -36.11
N HIS A 8 -23.85 -16.10 -36.93
CA HIS A 8 -22.58 -16.85 -37.02
C HIS A 8 -21.41 -16.03 -37.58
N ARG A 9 -21.67 -15.15 -38.56
CA ARG A 9 -20.62 -14.27 -39.12
C ARG A 9 -20.21 -13.14 -38.17
N ARG A 10 -21.10 -12.66 -37.29
CA ARG A 10 -20.76 -11.66 -36.26
C ARG A 10 -20.02 -12.26 -35.06
N ALA A 11 -20.37 -13.49 -34.65
CA ALA A 11 -19.67 -14.19 -33.57
C ALA A 11 -18.24 -14.62 -33.97
N ALA A 12 -18.04 -15.04 -35.23
CA ALA A 12 -16.72 -15.37 -35.76
C ALA A 12 -15.80 -14.14 -35.88
N PHE A 13 -16.35 -12.96 -36.21
CA PHE A 13 -15.59 -11.70 -36.28
C PHE A 13 -15.18 -11.16 -34.90
N LEU A 14 -16.02 -11.37 -33.87
CA LEU A 14 -15.70 -10.94 -32.50
C LEU A 14 -14.68 -11.89 -31.84
N GLY A 15 -14.75 -13.19 -32.14
CA GLY A 15 -13.77 -14.19 -31.67
C GLY A 15 -12.36 -14.00 -32.25
N LEU A 16 -12.24 -13.55 -33.51
CA LEU A 16 -10.93 -13.28 -34.13
C LEU A 16 -10.25 -12.01 -33.56
N ARG A 17 -11.02 -10.99 -33.16
CA ARG A 17 -10.48 -9.77 -32.53
C ARG A 17 -9.99 -9.99 -31.10
N LEU A 18 -10.63 -10.89 -30.35
CA LEU A 18 -10.19 -11.28 -29.01
C LEU A 18 -8.93 -12.16 -29.04
N LEU A 19 -8.71 -12.94 -30.10
CA LEU A 19 -7.47 -13.68 -30.31
C LEU A 19 -6.31 -12.81 -30.80
N GLY A 20 -6.59 -11.73 -31.56
CA GLY A 20 -5.58 -10.74 -31.94
C GLY A 20 -5.09 -9.86 -30.77
N ALA A 21 -5.96 -9.53 -29.82
CA ALA A 21 -5.59 -8.76 -28.63
C ALA A 21 -4.73 -9.55 -27.61
N LEU A 22 -4.76 -10.90 -27.67
CA LEU A 22 -3.93 -11.78 -26.85
C LEU A 22 -2.60 -12.16 -27.52
N ALA A 23 -2.42 -11.85 -28.80
CA ALA A 23 -1.17 -12.00 -29.53
C ALA A 23 -0.69 -10.61 -29.95
N GLY A 24 -0.08 -9.87 -29.02
CA GLY A 24 0.27 -8.45 -29.13
C GLY A 24 0.91 -8.01 -30.45
N GLN A 25 0.07 -7.62 -31.41
CA GLN A 25 0.45 -6.87 -32.59
C GLN A 25 -0.71 -5.93 -32.96
N GLU A 26 -0.60 -4.67 -32.57
CA GLU A 26 -1.05 -3.56 -33.41
C GLU A 26 -0.21 -2.31 -33.08
N ALA A 27 0.19 -1.62 -34.14
CA ALA A 27 1.26 -0.64 -34.19
C ALA A 27 0.93 0.68 -33.48
N VAL A 28 1.92 1.25 -32.79
CA VAL A 28 1.90 2.61 -32.25
C VAL A 28 2.22 3.60 -33.38
N PRO A 29 1.43 4.66 -33.62
CA PRO A 29 1.81 5.73 -34.54
C PRO A 29 2.97 6.55 -33.96
N ASP A 30 3.97 6.83 -34.80
CA ASP A 30 5.09 7.73 -34.50
C ASP A 30 4.61 9.16 -34.29
N ASP A 31 4.55 9.63 -33.03
CA ASP A 31 5.00 10.97 -32.66
C ASP A 31 4.97 11.13 -31.14
N VAL A 32 6.13 11.12 -30.48
CA VAL A 32 6.57 12.07 -29.43
C VAL A 32 8.05 11.75 -29.16
N ARG A 33 8.93 12.23 -30.04
CA ARG A 33 10.35 12.44 -29.70
C ARG A 33 10.60 13.94 -29.71
N ARG A 34 10.59 14.56 -28.53
CA ARG A 34 11.44 15.72 -28.17
C ARG A 34 11.16 16.10 -26.72
N LEU A 35 12.16 15.85 -25.87
CA LEU A 35 12.72 16.75 -24.84
C LEU A 35 13.31 15.90 -23.71
N VAL A 36 14.55 15.47 -23.90
CA VAL A 36 15.47 15.14 -22.80
C VAL A 36 16.77 15.87 -23.09
N PRO A 37 17.32 16.61 -22.11
CA PRO A 37 18.75 16.71 -21.98
C PRO A 37 19.23 16.06 -20.67
N ALA A 38 20.16 15.11 -20.88
CA ALA A 38 21.37 14.76 -20.13
C ALA A 38 21.43 14.75 -18.57
N HIS A 39 21.91 13.59 -18.07
CA HIS A 39 22.60 13.22 -16.80
C HIS A 39 23.49 14.31 -16.11
N PRO A 40 23.95 14.18 -14.82
CA PRO A 40 24.30 12.92 -14.13
C PRO A 40 24.04 12.76 -12.60
N GLU A 41 24.00 11.48 -12.20
CA GLU A 41 24.31 10.84 -10.90
C GLU A 41 24.19 11.60 -9.56
N ARG A 42 23.38 11.04 -8.64
CA ARG A 42 23.75 10.85 -7.22
C ARG A 42 22.93 9.71 -6.59
N ARG A 43 23.64 8.85 -5.86
CA ARG A 43 23.16 7.67 -5.12
C ARG A 43 22.05 8.03 -4.12
N ALA A 44 20.94 7.29 -4.14
CA ALA A 44 20.01 7.18 -3.03
C ALA A 44 20.14 5.78 -2.43
N GLY A 45 20.62 5.71 -1.18
CA GLY A 45 20.53 4.53 -0.34
C GLY A 45 19.07 4.24 0.00
N GLY A 46 18.73 2.95 0.05
CA GLY A 46 17.38 2.45 0.14
C GLY A 46 16.60 2.93 1.37
N VAL A 47 15.33 3.25 1.14
CA VAL A 47 14.31 3.32 2.18
C VAL A 47 13.53 2.02 2.09
N GLY A 48 13.62 1.24 3.16
CA GLY A 48 13.00 -0.08 3.30
C GLY A 48 11.48 -0.03 3.27
N SER A 49 10.93 -1.10 2.72
CA SER A 49 9.53 -1.44 2.61
C SER A 49 8.88 -1.72 3.96
N GLU A 50 7.89 -0.95 4.39
CA GLU A 50 6.91 -1.40 5.39
C GLU A 50 5.55 -0.75 5.14
N LEU A 51 4.61 -1.56 4.62
CA LEU A 51 3.18 -1.66 4.99
C LEU A 51 2.43 -2.37 3.86
N LEU A 52 2.64 -3.68 3.78
CA LEU A 52 1.78 -4.61 3.06
C LEU A 52 0.74 -5.12 4.05
N HIS A 53 -0.52 -4.72 3.86
CA HIS A 53 -1.70 -5.58 4.00
C HIS A 53 -2.92 -4.84 3.43
N ASP A 54 -3.21 -5.07 2.15
CA ASP A 54 -4.54 -5.56 1.77
C ASP A 54 -4.42 -6.40 0.49
N ALA A 55 -4.57 -7.72 0.67
CA ALA A 55 -4.46 -8.70 -0.38
C ALA A 55 -5.81 -8.80 -1.10
N ARG A 56 -5.95 -8.06 -2.21
CA ARG A 56 -6.74 -8.42 -3.43
C ARG A 56 -6.97 -7.25 -4.42
N GLY A 57 -6.25 -6.14 -4.29
CA GLY A 57 -6.42 -4.96 -5.15
C GLY A 57 -5.21 -4.54 -5.99
N VAL A 58 -4.20 -5.38 -6.23
CA VAL A 58 -3.00 -4.99 -7.01
C VAL A 58 -2.48 -6.16 -7.85
N VAL A 59 -3.16 -6.47 -8.96
CA VAL A 59 -2.55 -7.15 -10.11
C VAL A 59 -2.52 -6.13 -11.24
N ALA A 60 -1.61 -5.16 -11.14
CA ALA A 60 -1.29 -4.23 -12.22
C ALA A 60 0.05 -3.49 -12.00
N VAL A 61 1.09 -4.11 -11.43
CA VAL A 61 2.46 -3.50 -11.42
C VAL A 61 3.58 -4.55 -11.41
N LEU A 62 3.46 -5.62 -12.20
CA LEU A 62 4.54 -6.63 -12.33
C LEU A 62 4.77 -7.10 -13.78
N GLU A 63 4.62 -6.21 -14.76
CA GLU A 63 5.04 -6.46 -16.16
C GLU A 63 5.87 -5.31 -16.74
N ALA A 64 6.81 -4.75 -15.97
CA ALA A 64 7.75 -3.73 -16.46
C ALA A 64 9.23 -4.09 -16.24
N ALA A 65 9.57 -5.36 -15.97
CA ALA A 65 10.94 -5.79 -15.69
C ALA A 65 11.29 -7.16 -16.28
N ARG A 66 10.97 -7.39 -17.56
CA ARG A 66 11.57 -8.47 -18.36
C ARG A 66 12.18 -7.89 -19.63
N GLY A 67 13.35 -7.29 -19.46
CA GLY A 67 14.30 -7.04 -20.54
C GLY A 67 15.55 -7.86 -20.27
N ASP A 68 16.16 -8.34 -21.34
CA ASP A 68 17.45 -9.04 -21.45
C ASP A 68 17.40 -10.57 -21.39
N GLU A 69 17.33 -11.18 -22.58
CA GLU A 69 18.29 -12.23 -22.98
C GLU A 69 18.69 -12.06 -24.46
N PRO A 70 19.91 -12.45 -24.86
CA PRO A 70 20.54 -12.03 -26.11
C PRO A 70 20.23 -12.94 -27.31
N HIS A 71 20.22 -12.29 -28.48
CA HIS A 71 20.26 -12.90 -29.81
C HIS A 71 21.61 -13.60 -30.06
N ASP A 72 21.57 -14.83 -30.60
CA ASP A 72 22.71 -15.47 -31.27
C ASP A 72 22.31 -15.87 -32.70
N ASP A 73 23.30 -15.77 -33.59
CA ASP A 73 23.22 -15.67 -35.04
C ASP A 73 23.42 -17.02 -35.75
N GLY A 74 22.70 -17.22 -36.86
CA GLY A 74 23.30 -17.85 -38.06
C GLY A 74 23.17 -19.37 -38.27
N PRO A 75 23.51 -19.86 -39.50
CA PRO A 75 22.57 -20.65 -40.29
C PRO A 75 23.05 -22.07 -40.63
N HIS A 76 22.13 -23.02 -40.80
CA HIS A 76 22.41 -24.26 -41.52
C HIS A 76 21.29 -24.63 -42.50
N GLN A 77 21.58 -24.45 -43.79
CA GLN A 77 20.96 -25.17 -44.89
C GLN A 77 21.28 -26.67 -44.77
N THR A 78 20.30 -27.54 -45.03
CA THR A 78 20.52 -28.69 -45.93
C THR A 78 19.20 -29.14 -46.56
N GLN A 79 19.33 -29.46 -47.84
CA GLN A 79 18.32 -29.93 -48.78
C GLN A 79 17.76 -31.29 -48.37
N HIS A 80 16.47 -31.53 -48.61
CA HIS A 80 15.98 -32.74 -49.27
C HIS A 80 14.48 -32.59 -49.57
N GLU A 81 14.17 -32.24 -50.83
CA GLU A 81 12.88 -32.59 -51.42
C GLU A 81 12.75 -34.11 -51.42
N ARG A 82 11.74 -34.62 -50.72
CA ARG A 82 11.26 -35.99 -50.89
C ARG A 82 9.84 -35.98 -51.39
N ASP A 83 9.72 -36.46 -52.61
CA ASP A 83 8.54 -36.91 -53.33
C ASP A 83 7.58 -37.67 -52.40
N LEU A 84 6.35 -37.15 -52.24
CA LEU A 84 5.25 -37.75 -51.48
C LEU A 84 4.08 -38.10 -52.40
N SER A 85 4.36 -38.68 -53.56
CA SER A 85 3.34 -39.22 -54.48
C SER A 85 2.65 -40.51 -53.98
N HIS A 86 2.90 -40.96 -52.75
CA HIS A 86 2.18 -42.07 -52.12
C HIS A 86 1.79 -41.78 -50.66
N ILE A 87 0.65 -41.11 -50.47
CA ILE A 87 -0.06 -41.10 -49.19
C ILE A 87 -1.32 -41.97 -49.34
N PRO A 88 -1.46 -43.08 -48.60
CA PRO A 88 -2.69 -43.86 -48.60
C PRO A 88 -3.83 -43.03 -48.00
N SER A 89 -5.02 -43.13 -48.59
CA SER A 89 -6.21 -42.39 -48.19
C SER A 89 -6.58 -42.67 -46.72
N LEU A 90 -6.72 -41.60 -45.94
CA LEU A 90 -7.17 -41.67 -44.54
C LEU A 90 -8.58 -42.31 -44.45
N PRO A 91 -8.85 -43.13 -43.42
CA PRO A 91 -10.14 -43.79 -43.29
C PRO A 91 -11.24 -42.75 -43.03
N ARG A 92 -12.39 -42.93 -43.72
CA ARG A 92 -13.61 -42.13 -43.50
C ARG A 92 -13.99 -42.19 -42.02
N LYS A 93 -14.05 -41.02 -41.36
CA LYS A 93 -14.52 -40.85 -39.97
C LYS A 93 -15.85 -41.57 -39.77
N SER A 94 -15.86 -42.54 -38.85
CA SER A 94 -17.07 -43.22 -38.40
C SER A 94 -17.99 -42.25 -37.65
N ARG A 95 -19.29 -42.54 -37.69
CA ARG A 95 -20.40 -41.78 -37.07
C ARG A 95 -20.27 -41.59 -35.54
N GLU A 96 -19.32 -42.24 -34.87
CA GLU A 96 -19.08 -42.09 -33.43
C GLU A 96 -18.30 -40.83 -33.06
N THR A 97 -17.57 -40.23 -34.01
CA THR A 97 -16.85 -38.95 -33.80
C THR A 97 -17.77 -37.75 -33.56
N ASN A 98 -19.09 -37.91 -33.76
CA ASN A 98 -20.10 -36.87 -33.54
C ASN A 98 -20.59 -36.73 -32.09
N ARG A 99 -20.21 -37.64 -31.17
CA ARG A 99 -20.50 -37.44 -29.73
C ARG A 99 -19.47 -36.54 -29.06
N LEU A 100 -18.17 -36.70 -29.35
CA LEU A 100 -17.13 -35.82 -28.82
C LEU A 100 -17.23 -34.39 -29.41
N GLY A 101 -17.53 -34.23 -30.70
CA GLY A 101 -17.68 -32.91 -31.34
C GLY A 101 -18.83 -32.05 -30.80
N ARG A 102 -19.80 -32.64 -30.10
CA ARG A 102 -20.88 -31.91 -29.40
C ARG A 102 -20.58 -31.65 -27.91
N LEU A 103 -19.67 -32.41 -27.29
CA LEU A 103 -19.25 -32.18 -25.90
C LEU A 103 -18.29 -30.99 -25.76
N TYR A 104 -17.37 -30.80 -26.72
CA TYR A 104 -16.41 -29.70 -26.70
C TYR A 104 -17.06 -28.29 -26.60
N PRO A 105 -18.05 -27.92 -27.44
CA PRO A 105 -18.68 -26.60 -27.31
C PRO A 105 -19.48 -26.46 -26.01
N CYS A 106 -20.09 -27.53 -25.49
CA CYS A 106 -20.79 -27.49 -24.20
C CYS A 106 -19.82 -27.31 -23.02
N MET A 107 -18.65 -27.93 -23.06
CA MET A 107 -17.60 -27.75 -22.06
C MET A 107 -17.02 -26.34 -22.10
N THR A 108 -16.75 -25.78 -23.28
CA THR A 108 -16.26 -24.40 -23.42
C THR A 108 -17.29 -23.39 -22.93
N VAL A 109 -18.57 -23.58 -23.26
CA VAL A 109 -19.66 -22.72 -22.75
C VAL A 109 -19.81 -22.85 -21.23
N ALA A 110 -19.69 -24.07 -20.68
CA ALA A 110 -19.71 -24.28 -19.24
C ALA A 110 -18.51 -23.64 -18.53
N LEU A 111 -17.31 -23.75 -19.09
CA LEU A 111 -16.10 -23.08 -18.59
C LEU A 111 -16.20 -21.56 -18.64
N LEU A 112 -16.74 -21.00 -19.74
CA LEU A 112 -16.99 -19.57 -19.85
C LEU A 112 -18.09 -19.09 -18.89
N ALA A 113 -19.11 -19.91 -18.64
CA ALA A 113 -20.15 -19.60 -17.65
C ALA A 113 -19.60 -19.64 -16.21
N VAL A 114 -18.76 -20.64 -15.88
CA VAL A 114 -18.06 -20.71 -14.59
C VAL A 114 -17.09 -19.55 -14.43
N ALA A 115 -16.31 -19.21 -15.47
CA ALA A 115 -15.46 -18.02 -15.46
C ALA A 115 -16.28 -16.74 -15.25
N ALA A 116 -17.40 -16.57 -15.96
CA ALA A 116 -18.29 -15.42 -15.77
C ALA A 116 -18.92 -15.34 -14.37
N LEU A 117 -19.24 -16.48 -13.74
CA LEU A 117 -19.70 -16.53 -12.34
C LEU A 117 -18.57 -16.21 -11.34
N LEU A 118 -17.34 -16.65 -11.61
CA LEU A 118 -16.18 -16.33 -10.79
C LEU A 118 -15.77 -14.86 -10.94
N PHE A 119 -15.86 -14.29 -12.15
CA PHE A 119 -15.67 -12.86 -12.40
C PHE A 119 -16.81 -12.00 -11.85
N GLN A 120 -18.05 -12.50 -11.79
CA GLN A 120 -19.16 -11.82 -11.11
C GLN A 120 -18.93 -11.61 -9.61
N GLN A 121 -18.03 -12.37 -8.96
CA GLN A 121 -17.66 -12.08 -7.58
C GLN A 121 -16.82 -10.80 -7.45
N ALA A 122 -16.14 -10.35 -8.51
CA ALA A 122 -15.38 -9.10 -8.49
C ALA A 122 -16.26 -7.84 -8.61
N ASP A 123 -17.49 -7.97 -9.15
CA ASP A 123 -18.41 -6.85 -9.39
C ASP A 123 -19.41 -6.59 -8.25
N ARG A 124 -19.32 -7.34 -7.14
CA ARG A 124 -20.19 -7.04 -5.99
C ARG A 124 -19.66 -5.78 -5.30
N PRO A 125 -20.47 -4.71 -5.17
CA PRO A 125 -20.04 -3.56 -4.41
C PRO A 125 -19.67 -4.02 -3.00
N PRO A 126 -18.59 -3.49 -2.41
CA PRO A 126 -18.17 -3.86 -1.07
C PRO A 126 -19.33 -3.62 -0.09
N TYR A 127 -19.49 -4.54 0.85
CA TYR A 127 -20.49 -4.38 1.90
C TYR A 127 -20.20 -3.11 2.69
N LYS A 128 -21.19 -2.22 2.75
CA LYS A 128 -21.14 -1.01 3.58
C LYS A 128 -21.98 -1.24 4.82
N THR A 129 -21.35 -1.12 5.97
CA THR A 129 -22.05 -1.13 7.26
C THR A 129 -22.99 0.08 7.35
N PRO A 130 -24.13 -0.02 8.06
CA PRO A 130 -24.99 1.14 8.32
C PRO A 130 -24.36 2.12 9.33
N TYR A 131 -23.31 1.72 10.03
CA TYR A 131 -22.60 2.59 10.97
C TYR A 131 -21.65 3.55 10.27
N ARG A 132 -21.45 4.73 10.86
CA ARG A 132 -20.43 5.67 10.39
C ARG A 132 -19.05 5.14 10.78
N ILE A 133 -18.22 4.79 9.80
CA ILE A 133 -16.83 4.38 10.03
C ILE A 133 -15.92 5.63 9.97
N VAL A 134 -15.05 5.76 10.97
CA VAL A 134 -13.93 6.71 10.99
C VAL A 134 -12.64 5.92 11.09
N ASN A 135 -11.73 6.09 10.13
CA ASN A 135 -10.38 5.53 10.24
C ASN A 135 -9.55 6.38 11.19
N ALA A 136 -9.24 5.87 12.38
CA ALA A 136 -8.49 6.62 13.39
C ALA A 136 -6.97 6.67 13.14
N HIS A 137 -6.44 5.91 12.18
CA HIS A 137 -5.00 5.80 11.97
C HIS A 137 -4.67 5.71 10.48
N HIS A 138 -4.39 6.85 9.85
CA HIS A 138 -4.03 6.90 8.43
C HIS A 138 -2.73 7.66 8.20
N HIS A 139 -1.89 7.10 7.33
CA HIS A 139 -0.67 7.72 6.81
C HIS A 139 -0.76 7.87 5.28
N TRP A 140 -0.71 9.11 4.81
CA TRP A 140 -0.63 9.45 3.38
C TRP A 140 0.79 9.82 2.93
N LEU A 141 1.73 9.90 3.87
CA LEU A 141 3.15 10.25 3.70
C LEU A 141 3.38 11.72 3.33
N ALA A 142 2.72 12.23 2.29
CA ALA A 142 2.91 13.59 1.79
C ALA A 142 1.59 14.25 1.37
N PRO A 143 1.46 15.58 1.51
CA PRO A 143 0.28 16.33 1.10
C PRO A 143 0.21 16.40 -0.43
N ASN A 144 -0.33 15.36 -1.05
CA ASN A 144 -0.52 15.24 -2.49
C ASN A 144 -2.03 15.14 -2.80
N GLU A 145 -2.57 16.17 -3.46
CA GLU A 145 -4.01 16.29 -3.73
C GLU A 145 -4.54 15.20 -4.67
N ASP A 146 -3.77 14.78 -5.68
CA ASP A 146 -4.18 13.73 -6.60
C ASP A 146 -4.25 12.37 -5.91
N ALA A 147 -3.24 12.03 -5.11
CA ALA A 147 -3.23 10.80 -4.31
C ALA A 147 -4.34 10.80 -3.25
N LEU A 148 -4.58 11.95 -2.61
CA LEU A 148 -5.66 12.12 -1.65
C LEU A 148 -7.03 11.92 -2.31
N ARG A 149 -7.25 12.47 -3.52
CA ARG A 149 -8.51 12.30 -4.26
C ARG A 149 -8.81 10.82 -4.51
N VAL A 150 -7.83 10.06 -5.00
CA VAL A 150 -7.98 8.60 -5.20
C VAL A 150 -8.31 7.90 -3.89
N GLN A 151 -7.67 8.28 -2.79
CA GLN A 151 -7.93 7.67 -1.49
C GLN A 151 -9.33 8.03 -0.94
N ILE A 152 -9.83 9.24 -1.20
CA ILE A 152 -11.21 9.62 -0.85
C ILE A 152 -12.22 8.81 -1.66
N GLU A 153 -11.95 8.54 -2.95
CA GLU A 153 -12.79 7.66 -3.78
C GLU A 153 -12.82 6.23 -3.22
N VAL A 154 -11.68 5.70 -2.76
CA VAL A 154 -11.62 4.39 -2.08
C VAL A 154 -12.44 4.43 -0.78
N MET A 155 -12.26 5.46 0.06
CA MET A 155 -13.05 5.65 1.28
C MET A 155 -14.55 5.65 0.98
N ASP A 156 -14.99 6.35 -0.07
CA ASP A 156 -16.39 6.36 -0.51
C ASP A 156 -16.85 5.00 -1.01
N ALA A 157 -16.02 4.30 -1.76
CA ALA A 157 -16.31 2.95 -2.25
C ALA A 157 -16.54 1.98 -1.09
N VAL A 158 -15.74 2.04 -0.03
CA VAL A 158 -15.82 1.11 1.12
C VAL A 158 -16.65 1.62 2.30
N GLY A 159 -17.16 2.86 2.25
CA GLY A 159 -18.03 3.42 3.30
C GLY A 159 -17.28 4.00 4.51
N ILE A 160 -16.01 4.40 4.34
CA ILE A 160 -15.27 5.17 5.35
C ILE A 160 -15.68 6.64 5.22
N ALA A 161 -16.27 7.20 6.29
CA ALA A 161 -16.79 8.55 6.26
C ALA A 161 -15.71 9.61 6.47
N ALA A 162 -14.73 9.33 7.34
CA ALA A 162 -13.63 10.22 7.62
C ALA A 162 -12.38 9.46 8.08
N ALA A 163 -11.22 10.13 8.07
CA ALA A 163 -9.98 9.59 8.60
C ALA A 163 -9.22 10.59 9.48
N VAL A 164 -8.36 10.09 10.35
CA VAL A 164 -7.35 10.90 11.05
C VAL A 164 -6.04 10.76 10.31
N ASN A 165 -5.55 11.86 9.76
CA ASN A 165 -4.23 11.95 9.14
C ASN A 165 -3.17 12.17 10.22
N LEU A 166 -2.18 11.29 10.26
CA LEU A 166 -1.11 11.32 11.25
C LEU A 166 0.22 11.86 10.68
N ASP A 167 0.20 12.53 9.53
CA ASP A 167 1.38 13.04 8.81
C ASP A 167 1.58 14.55 8.86
N GLY A 168 0.99 15.26 9.84
CA GLY A 168 1.17 16.69 10.00
C GLY A 168 2.52 17.06 10.64
N GLY A 169 3.60 17.12 9.87
CA GLY A 169 4.90 17.61 10.36
C GLY A 169 4.92 19.13 10.54
N LEU A 170 5.30 19.60 11.74
CA LEU A 170 5.38 21.03 12.01
C LEU A 170 6.62 21.66 11.35
N LYS A 171 7.80 21.07 11.61
CA LYS A 171 9.11 21.62 11.20
C LYS A 171 9.38 21.48 9.70
N ASP A 172 8.84 20.45 9.06
CA ASP A 172 8.93 20.26 7.60
C ASP A 172 7.85 21.03 6.81
N GLY A 173 6.92 21.70 7.51
CA GLY A 173 5.84 22.48 6.93
C GLY A 173 4.66 21.68 6.40
N SER A 174 4.70 20.35 6.44
CA SER A 174 3.65 19.49 5.89
C SER A 174 2.31 19.65 6.62
N LEU A 175 2.32 20.02 7.91
CA LEU A 175 1.10 20.33 8.67
C LEU A 175 0.26 21.42 7.97
N LYS A 176 0.88 22.52 7.54
CA LYS A 176 0.16 23.62 6.89
C LYS A 176 -0.49 23.16 5.58
N ALA A 177 0.27 22.44 4.75
CA ALA A 177 -0.22 21.89 3.50
C ALA A 177 -1.38 20.90 3.72
N TRP A 178 -1.30 20.06 4.75
CA TRP A 178 -2.38 19.16 5.13
C TRP A 178 -3.64 19.90 5.60
N ILE A 179 -3.51 20.97 6.37
CA ILE A 179 -4.65 21.80 6.79
C ILE A 179 -5.29 22.52 5.60
N GLU A 180 -4.50 22.95 4.62
CA GLU A 180 -5.03 23.52 3.37
C GLU A 180 -5.82 22.50 2.57
N LEU A 181 -5.32 21.26 2.45
CA LEU A 181 -6.06 20.16 1.82
C LEU A 181 -7.33 19.80 2.61
N GLU A 182 -7.27 19.80 3.95
CA GLU A 182 -8.43 19.54 4.80
C GLU A 182 -9.57 20.53 4.52
N ARG A 183 -9.24 21.82 4.32
CA ARG A 183 -10.23 22.85 3.96
C ARG A 183 -10.89 22.62 2.61
N LYS A 184 -10.20 21.99 1.65
CA LYS A 184 -10.75 21.62 0.34
C LYS A 184 -11.66 20.39 0.40
N HIS A 185 -11.50 19.55 1.43
CA HIS A 185 -12.24 18.31 1.63
C HIS A 185 -12.91 18.27 3.01
N PRO A 186 -13.82 19.21 3.31
CA PRO A 186 -14.39 19.37 4.64
C PRO A 186 -15.08 18.09 5.12
N GLY A 187 -14.70 17.64 6.33
CA GLY A 187 -15.29 16.47 6.99
C GLY A 187 -14.77 15.12 6.50
N ARG A 188 -13.82 15.08 5.55
CA ARG A 188 -13.22 13.83 5.05
C ARG A 188 -12.01 13.37 5.84
N PHE A 189 -11.26 14.29 6.43
CA PHE A 189 -10.22 13.94 7.37
C PHE A 189 -9.96 15.08 8.33
N VAL A 190 -9.19 14.79 9.38
CA VAL A 190 -8.60 15.78 10.28
C VAL A 190 -7.12 15.49 10.42
N THR A 191 -6.30 16.53 10.52
CA THR A 191 -4.84 16.37 10.64
C THR A 191 -4.37 16.48 12.09
N PHE A 192 -3.57 15.51 12.54
CA PHE A 192 -2.82 15.57 13.79
C PHE A 192 -1.39 16.06 13.50
N VAL A 193 -0.83 16.84 14.43
CA VAL A 193 0.60 17.19 14.37
C VAL A 193 1.43 15.98 14.81
N LYS A 194 2.47 15.63 14.05
CA LYS A 194 3.32 14.46 14.28
C LYS A 194 4.64 14.88 14.90
N PHE A 195 5.00 14.22 15.99
CA PHE A 195 6.32 14.28 16.62
C PHE A 195 7.05 12.95 16.42
N THR A 196 8.29 13.02 15.96
CA THR A 196 9.20 11.90 15.67
C THR A 196 10.54 12.13 16.36
N GLU A 197 11.48 11.18 16.30
CA GLU A 197 12.86 11.38 16.80
C GLU A 197 13.48 12.73 16.39
N LYS A 198 13.24 13.21 15.16
CA LYS A 198 13.74 14.51 14.67
C LYS A 198 13.27 15.70 15.51
N ASP A 199 12.11 15.59 16.13
CA ASP A 199 11.56 16.65 16.96
C ASP A 199 12.22 16.70 18.35
N PHE A 200 12.91 15.62 18.74
CA PHE A 200 13.56 15.41 20.03
C PHE A 200 15.11 15.41 19.95
N GLU A 201 15.72 15.87 18.85
CA GLU A 201 17.19 15.91 18.70
C GLU A 201 17.92 16.74 19.77
N ARG A 202 17.20 17.67 20.41
CA ARG A 202 17.74 18.63 21.39
C ARG A 202 17.34 18.31 22.84
N VAL A 203 16.87 17.09 23.12
CA VAL A 203 16.45 16.70 24.48
C VAL A 203 17.62 16.88 25.46
N GLY A 204 17.38 17.64 26.52
CA GLY A 204 18.36 17.93 27.57
C GLY A 204 19.09 19.26 27.38
N GLU A 205 18.94 19.94 26.24
CA GLU A 205 19.33 21.34 26.13
C GLU A 205 18.41 22.25 26.96
N PRO A 206 18.93 23.35 27.54
CA PRO A 206 18.09 24.34 28.21
C PRO A 206 16.99 24.90 27.30
N GLY A 207 15.76 24.93 27.78
CA GLY A 207 14.62 25.46 27.01
C GLY A 207 13.95 24.46 26.06
N PHE A 208 14.46 23.22 25.95
CA PHE A 208 13.92 22.24 25.00
C PHE A 208 12.45 21.90 25.28
N PHE A 209 12.10 21.56 26.51
CA PHE A 209 10.74 21.13 26.86
C PHE A 209 9.74 22.30 26.74
N GLU A 210 10.17 23.52 27.03
CA GLU A 210 9.41 24.74 26.77
C GLU A 210 9.16 24.95 25.27
N SER A 211 10.16 24.69 24.43
CA SER A 211 9.99 24.75 22.98
C SER A 211 9.03 23.68 22.45
N LEU A 212 9.04 22.48 23.05
CA LEU A 212 8.10 21.40 22.69
C LEU A 212 6.65 21.79 23.00
N VAL A 213 6.41 22.48 24.11
CA VAL A 213 5.11 23.07 24.46
C VAL A 213 4.70 24.13 23.42
N GLN A 214 5.62 25.02 23.03
CA GLN A 214 5.37 26.03 22.00
C GLN A 214 5.04 25.42 20.63
N ASP A 215 5.66 24.31 20.27
CA ASP A 215 5.38 23.58 19.04
C ASP A 215 3.93 23.06 19.00
N VAL A 216 3.43 22.51 20.12
CA VAL A 216 2.02 22.09 20.23
C VAL A 216 1.07 23.28 20.12
N GLU A 217 1.37 24.38 20.80
CA GLU A 217 0.56 25.60 20.71
C GLU A 217 0.50 26.17 19.29
N LEU A 218 1.64 26.15 18.59
CA LEU A 218 1.70 26.58 17.20
C LEU A 218 0.90 25.65 16.32
N ALA A 219 1.02 24.33 16.49
CA ALA A 219 0.25 23.35 15.75
C ALA A 219 -1.26 23.54 15.94
N ALA A 220 -1.72 23.78 17.18
CA ALA A 220 -3.11 24.08 17.50
C ALA A 220 -3.59 25.36 16.76
N LYS A 221 -2.79 26.43 16.78
CA LYS A 221 -3.09 27.68 16.05
C LYS A 221 -3.16 27.48 14.54
N LEU A 222 -2.36 26.57 13.99
CA LEU A 222 -2.39 26.22 12.57
C LEU A 222 -3.60 25.36 12.20
N GLY A 223 -4.27 24.74 13.17
CA GLY A 223 -5.50 23.98 12.98
C GLY A 223 -5.35 22.47 13.21
N ALA A 224 -4.23 22.00 13.77
CA ALA A 224 -4.10 20.60 14.16
C ALA A 224 -5.22 20.20 15.12
N ARG A 225 -5.77 19.00 14.93
CA ARG A 225 -6.92 18.47 15.70
C ARG A 225 -6.54 17.40 16.72
N GLY A 226 -5.25 17.14 16.87
CA GLY A 226 -4.67 16.20 17.83
C GLY A 226 -3.16 16.11 17.64
N VAL A 227 -2.53 15.25 18.43
CA VAL A 227 -1.09 15.02 18.44
C VAL A 227 -0.81 13.55 18.17
N LYS A 228 0.11 13.25 17.27
CA LYS A 228 0.70 11.94 17.05
C LYS A 228 2.11 11.93 17.63
N VAL A 229 2.40 11.00 18.52
CA VAL A 229 3.76 10.70 18.98
C VAL A 229 4.20 9.37 18.37
N TRP A 230 5.33 9.38 17.66
CA TRP A 230 5.90 8.20 17.01
C TRP A 230 6.48 7.20 18.02
N LYS A 231 6.77 5.98 17.55
CA LYS A 231 7.24 4.87 18.39
C LYS A 231 8.62 5.07 19.03
N ASP A 232 9.36 6.08 18.60
CA ASP A 232 10.74 6.31 19.04
C ASP A 232 10.83 6.75 20.51
N LEU A 233 9.78 7.43 21.03
CA LEU A 233 9.73 7.90 22.41
C LEU A 233 9.62 6.72 23.38
N GLY A 234 10.50 6.70 24.39
CA GLY A 234 10.64 5.58 25.31
C GLY A 234 11.42 4.39 24.76
N MET A 235 11.74 4.35 23.47
CA MET A 235 12.45 3.23 22.84
C MET A 235 13.89 3.58 22.48
N VAL A 236 14.12 4.70 21.79
CA VAL A 236 15.45 5.04 21.25
C VAL A 236 15.89 6.48 21.51
N ILE A 237 14.96 7.40 21.73
CA ILE A 237 15.27 8.82 21.97
C ILE A 237 16.05 8.96 23.28
N LYS A 238 17.26 9.53 23.20
CA LYS A 238 18.12 9.79 24.34
C LYS A 238 18.40 11.29 24.46
N ASP A 239 18.57 11.74 25.68
CA ASP A 239 19.02 13.11 25.96
C ASP A 239 20.53 13.26 25.75
N ILE A 240 21.03 14.50 25.84
CA ILE A 240 22.45 14.82 25.68
C ILE A 240 23.39 14.07 26.64
N SER A 241 22.88 13.49 27.75
CA SER A 241 23.67 12.65 28.67
C SER A 241 23.73 11.18 28.24
N GLY A 242 23.00 10.82 27.19
CA GLY A 242 22.82 9.43 26.75
C GLY A 242 21.72 8.69 27.51
N THR A 243 20.95 9.37 28.35
CA THR A 243 19.85 8.77 29.12
C THR A 243 18.62 8.67 28.24
N LEU A 244 17.99 7.48 28.22
CA LEU A 244 16.76 7.24 27.48
C LEU A 244 15.63 8.13 28.02
N LEU A 245 14.97 8.86 27.12
CA LEU A 245 13.78 9.63 27.45
C LEU A 245 12.58 8.69 27.49
N GLN A 246 12.16 8.32 28.69
CA GLN A 246 10.98 7.48 28.94
C GLN A 246 9.69 8.21 28.57
N VAL A 247 8.63 7.47 28.23
CA VAL A 247 7.34 8.06 27.84
C VAL A 247 6.72 8.89 28.98
N ASP A 248 6.89 8.46 30.22
CA ASP A 248 6.39 9.10 31.45
C ASP A 248 7.43 9.96 32.19
N ASP A 249 8.52 10.33 31.51
CA ASP A 249 9.53 11.23 32.07
C ASP A 249 8.86 12.54 32.53
N PRO A 250 9.03 12.98 33.80
CA PRO A 250 8.37 14.16 34.33
C PRO A 250 8.66 15.45 33.55
N ARG A 251 9.78 15.51 32.81
CA ARG A 251 10.11 16.65 31.96
C ARG A 251 9.12 16.82 30.80
N LEU A 252 8.40 15.76 30.42
CA LEU A 252 7.34 15.79 29.40
C LEU A 252 5.96 16.17 29.96
N ASP A 253 5.77 16.22 31.29
CA ASP A 253 4.47 16.54 31.89
C ASP A 253 3.87 17.87 31.38
N PRO A 254 4.65 18.96 31.17
CA PRO A 254 4.12 20.19 30.57
C PRO A 254 3.60 20.01 29.15
N PHE A 255 4.21 19.13 28.35
CA PHE A 255 3.75 18.83 26.99
C PHE A 255 2.42 18.09 27.00
N TRP A 256 2.28 17.06 27.85
CA TRP A 256 1.04 16.30 28.00
C TRP A 256 -0.10 17.18 28.54
N ALA A 257 0.18 17.95 29.59
CA ALA A 257 -0.79 18.87 30.17
C ALA A 257 -1.26 19.90 29.13
N ARG A 258 -0.34 20.45 28.34
CA ARG A 258 -0.70 21.44 27.31
C ARG A 258 -1.58 20.85 26.21
N CYS A 259 -1.35 19.60 25.80
CA CYS A 259 -2.25 18.91 24.87
C CYS A 259 -3.68 18.86 25.43
N GLY A 260 -3.84 18.50 26.71
CA GLY A 260 -5.13 18.47 27.39
C GLY A 260 -5.81 19.84 27.47
N GLU A 261 -5.07 20.88 27.87
CA GLU A 261 -5.57 22.26 27.94
C GLU A 261 -6.05 22.81 26.58
N LEU A 262 -5.38 22.43 25.50
CA LEU A 262 -5.74 22.81 24.13
C LEU A 262 -6.86 21.95 23.53
N GLY A 263 -7.30 20.91 24.24
CA GLY A 263 -8.29 19.95 23.74
C GLY A 263 -7.77 19.10 22.56
N LEU A 264 -6.46 18.85 22.52
CA LEU A 264 -5.81 18.03 21.51
C LEU A 264 -5.66 16.59 22.03
N PRO A 265 -6.44 15.61 21.50
CA PRO A 265 -6.23 14.22 21.84
C PRO A 265 -4.85 13.76 21.38
N VAL A 266 -4.20 12.95 22.23
CA VAL A 266 -2.88 12.38 21.94
C VAL A 266 -3.05 10.93 21.46
N MET A 267 -2.50 10.65 20.30
CA MET A 267 -2.30 9.30 19.78
C MET A 267 -0.82 8.96 19.86
N ILE A 268 -0.43 8.17 20.86
CA ILE A 268 0.95 7.71 21.00
C ILE A 268 1.07 6.26 20.51
N HIS A 269 2.10 6.00 19.70
CA HIS A 269 2.53 4.64 19.42
C HIS A 269 3.56 4.26 20.47
N THR A 270 3.25 3.31 21.34
CA THR A 270 4.18 2.80 22.36
C THR A 270 4.24 1.30 22.27
N ALA A 271 5.44 0.79 21.97
CA ALA A 271 5.70 -0.60 21.61
C ALA A 271 4.90 -1.09 20.39
N ASP A 272 5.49 -2.02 19.65
CA ASP A 272 4.74 -2.81 18.68
C ASP A 272 3.87 -3.86 19.40
N PRO A 273 2.90 -4.50 18.72
CA PRO A 273 2.06 -5.54 19.32
C PRO A 273 2.88 -6.61 20.04
N LYS A 274 2.34 -7.18 21.13
CA LYS A 274 3.09 -8.08 22.03
C LYS A 274 3.78 -9.24 21.30
N ASP A 275 3.17 -9.79 20.25
CA ASP A 275 3.76 -10.88 19.45
C ASP A 275 5.08 -10.50 18.74
N PHE A 276 5.34 -9.20 18.55
CA PHE A 276 6.58 -8.66 17.98
C PHE A 276 7.75 -8.72 18.98
N TRP A 277 7.43 -8.99 20.26
CA TRP A 277 8.37 -9.08 21.37
C TRP A 277 8.64 -10.53 21.77
N ASP A 278 7.94 -11.48 21.16
CA ASP A 278 8.17 -12.90 21.36
C ASP A 278 9.16 -13.44 20.32
N PRO A 279 9.91 -14.51 20.63
CA PRO A 279 10.78 -15.15 19.65
C PRO A 279 10.02 -15.51 18.36
N ILE A 280 10.67 -15.34 17.20
CA ILE A 280 10.11 -15.76 15.92
C ILE A 280 10.31 -17.28 15.76
N THR A 281 9.44 -18.04 16.41
CA THR A 281 9.32 -19.50 16.30
C THR A 281 8.13 -19.87 15.42
N TYR A 282 7.97 -21.15 15.04
CA TYR A 282 6.94 -21.60 14.08
C TYR A 282 5.49 -21.32 14.54
N ASP A 283 5.30 -21.15 15.85
CA ASP A 283 4.04 -20.79 16.51
C ASP A 283 3.79 -19.27 16.59
N ASN A 284 4.79 -18.44 16.26
CA ASN A 284 4.62 -16.99 16.18
C ASN A 284 3.87 -16.62 14.87
N PRO A 285 2.80 -15.81 14.92
CA PRO A 285 2.06 -15.39 13.72
C PRO A 285 2.91 -14.61 12.70
N LEU A 286 4.07 -14.10 13.11
CA LEU A 286 5.01 -13.36 12.28
C LEU A 286 6.10 -14.25 11.66
N TYR A 287 6.04 -15.58 11.90
CA TYR A 287 6.99 -16.53 11.34
C TYR A 287 6.99 -16.48 9.80
N GLY A 288 8.16 -16.22 9.22
CA GLY A 288 8.34 -16.06 7.78
C GLY A 288 7.91 -14.70 7.21
N ALA A 289 7.19 -13.88 7.98
CA ALA A 289 6.82 -12.51 7.61
C ALA A 289 7.84 -11.46 8.11
N ARG A 290 8.50 -11.72 9.25
CA ARG A 290 9.55 -10.87 9.82
C ARG A 290 10.86 -11.63 10.06
N LYS A 291 11.95 -10.89 10.11
CA LYS A 291 13.29 -11.40 10.44
C LYS A 291 13.69 -11.00 11.86
N ASP A 292 14.69 -11.68 12.39
CA ASP A 292 15.26 -11.39 13.70
C ASP A 292 15.84 -9.97 13.81
N GLU A 293 16.31 -9.41 12.69
CA GLU A 293 16.83 -8.04 12.60
C GLU A 293 15.75 -6.97 12.81
N ASP A 294 14.48 -7.31 12.58
CA ASP A 294 13.33 -6.40 12.73
C ASP A 294 12.86 -6.30 14.20
N GLN A 295 13.45 -7.10 15.09
CA GLN A 295 13.10 -7.17 16.51
C GLN A 295 13.87 -6.11 17.31
N LEU A 296 13.40 -4.86 17.26
CA LEU A 296 14.00 -3.73 18.00
C LEU A 296 14.19 -4.02 19.51
N HIS A 297 13.35 -4.87 20.09
CA HIS A 297 13.43 -5.28 21.50
C HIS A 297 14.70 -6.05 21.87
N ARG A 298 15.43 -6.58 20.88
CA ARG A 298 16.71 -7.26 21.09
C ARG A 298 17.89 -6.31 21.22
N PHE A 299 17.71 -5.01 20.94
CA PHE A 299 18.80 -4.05 21.10
C PHE A 299 19.17 -3.86 22.57
N PRO A 300 20.47 -3.86 22.91
CA PRO A 300 20.91 -3.62 24.27
C PRO A 300 20.38 -2.29 24.82
N GLY A 301 19.73 -2.35 25.99
CA GLY A 301 19.18 -1.18 26.67
C GLY A 301 17.75 -0.79 26.26
N MET A 302 17.10 -1.55 25.37
CA MET A 302 15.67 -1.38 25.10
C MET A 302 14.85 -1.79 26.34
N PRO A 303 13.89 -0.97 26.80
CA PRO A 303 12.96 -1.38 27.85
C PRO A 303 12.11 -2.58 27.42
N SER A 304 11.64 -3.39 28.38
CA SER A 304 10.72 -4.49 28.06
C SER A 304 9.38 -3.95 27.57
N TRP A 305 8.59 -4.82 26.92
CA TRP A 305 7.23 -4.48 26.50
C TRP A 305 6.39 -3.98 27.68
N GLU A 306 6.42 -4.69 28.81
CA GLU A 306 5.66 -4.33 30.02
C GLU A 306 6.10 -2.97 30.56
N ALA A 307 7.40 -2.67 30.53
CA ALA A 307 7.91 -1.37 30.97
C ALA A 307 7.38 -0.24 30.08
N LEU A 308 7.38 -0.41 28.75
CA LEU A 308 6.86 0.60 27.82
C LEU A 308 5.36 0.83 28.01
N ILE A 309 4.60 -0.25 28.20
CA ILE A 309 3.15 -0.15 28.44
C ILE A 309 2.86 0.53 29.78
N GLU A 310 3.60 0.22 30.85
CA GLU A 310 3.43 0.91 32.13
C GLU A 310 3.77 2.40 32.03
N GLN A 311 4.83 2.78 31.30
CA GLN A 311 5.15 4.19 31.07
C GLN A 311 3.99 4.91 30.36
N ARG A 312 3.41 4.32 29.30
CA ARG A 312 2.22 4.88 28.64
C ARG A 312 1.06 5.04 29.62
N ASP A 313 0.77 4.01 30.40
CA ASP A 313 -0.36 4.01 31.35
C ASP A 313 -0.16 5.02 32.48
N ASN A 314 1.09 5.28 32.89
CA ASN A 314 1.44 6.36 33.81
C ASN A 314 1.10 7.73 33.25
N VAL A 315 1.37 7.99 31.96
CA VAL A 315 0.97 9.24 31.31
C VAL A 315 -0.55 9.39 31.32
N VAL A 316 -1.30 8.36 30.92
CA VAL A 316 -2.78 8.39 30.92
C VAL A 316 -3.33 8.64 32.33
N ARG A 317 -2.73 8.04 33.36
CA ARG A 317 -3.16 8.23 34.75
C ARG A 317 -2.91 9.66 35.25
N LYS A 318 -1.81 10.27 34.83
CA LYS A 318 -1.44 11.66 35.19
C LYS A 318 -2.23 12.70 34.38
N HIS A 319 -2.53 12.38 33.12
CA HIS A 319 -3.12 13.28 32.11
C HIS A 319 -4.29 12.57 31.40
N PRO A 320 -5.46 12.42 32.06
CA PRO A 320 -6.58 11.62 31.55
C PRO A 320 -7.35 12.24 30.38
#